data_AF-A0A2E0F7T8-F1
#
_entry.id   AF-A0A2E0F7T8-F1
#
_cell.length_a   1.000
_cell.length_b   1.000
_cell.length_c   1.000
_cell.angle_alpha   90.00
_cell.angle_beta   90.00
_cell.angle_gamma   90.00
#
_symmetry.space_group_name_H-M   'P 1'
#
loop_
_entity.id
_entity.type
_entity.pdbx_description
1 polymer ?
#
loop_
_entity_poly.entity_id
_entity_poly.type
_entity_poly.pdbx_seq_one_letter_code
_entity_poly.pdbx_strand_id
1 'polypeptide(L)'
;MIFAIFIFVVLILTIYNVDFYDKIDFDKSIKKANEVNRKKYLTECELFNEVIDRSIKDSERQCYYNCGENDSVRVDTSIEYICQPFILEER
;
A
#
# COMPACT_ATOMS: atom_id res chain seq x y z
N MET A 1 -43.60 -28.98 29.73
CA MET A 1 -42.56 -29.53 28.83
C MET A 1 -42.36 -28.70 27.57
N ILE A 2 -43.39 -28.45 26.75
CA ILE A 2 -43.26 -27.68 25.50
C ILE A 2 -42.70 -26.26 25.68
N PHE A 3 -43.13 -25.53 26.72
CA PHE A 3 -42.57 -24.21 27.04
C PHE A 3 -41.08 -24.24 27.39
N ALA A 4 -40.60 -25.27 28.08
CA ALA A 4 -39.19 -25.41 28.42
C ALA A 4 -38.33 -25.67 27.16
N ILE A 5 -38.87 -26.44 26.21
CA ILE A 5 -38.21 -26.71 24.92
C ILE A 5 -38.09 -25.41 24.11
N PHE A 6 -39.14 -24.58 24.08
CA PHE A 6 -39.11 -23.28 23.40
C PHE A 6 -38.04 -22.36 23.98
N ILE A 7 -37.93 -22.27 25.31
CA ILE A 7 -36.90 -21.45 25.98
C ILE A 7 -35.49 -21.95 25.62
N PHE A 8 -35.30 -23.27 25.57
CA PHE A 8 -34.00 -23.86 25.23
C PHE A 8 -33.58 -23.57 23.78
N VAL A 9 -34.52 -23.60 22.83
CA VAL A 9 -34.26 -23.27 21.42
C VAL A 9 -33.89 -21.79 21.25
N VAL A 10 -34.58 -20.89 21.96
CA VAL A 10 -34.27 -19.45 21.92
C VAL A 10 -32.87 -19.18 22.49
N LEU A 11 -32.50 -19.82 23.59
CA LEU A 11 -31.15 -19.69 24.18
C LEU A 11 -30.05 -20.14 23.21
N ILE A 12 -30.24 -21.30 22.55
CA ILE A 12 -29.29 -21.80 21.55
C ILE A 12 -29.14 -20.79 20.41
N LEU A 13 -30.26 -20.28 19.86
CA LEU A 13 -30.23 -19.28 18.79
C LEU A 13 -29.50 -18.00 19.21
N THR A 14 -29.67 -17.53 20.45
CA THR A 14 -28.94 -16.34 20.91
C THR A 14 -27.43 -16.56 21.00
N ILE A 15 -26.97 -17.72 21.48
CA ILE A 15 -25.55 -18.04 21.58
C ILE A 15 -24.90 -18.15 20.19
N TYR A 16 -25.55 -18.86 19.26
CA TYR A 16 -25.05 -19.00 17.89
C TYR A 16 -24.95 -17.68 17.13
N ASN A 17 -25.86 -16.74 17.40
CA ASN A 17 -25.81 -15.42 16.76
C ASN A 17 -24.68 -14.55 17.32
N VAL A 18 -24.41 -14.58 18.64
CA VAL A 18 -23.32 -13.79 19.25
C VAL A 18 -21.95 -14.19 18.70
N ASP A 19 -21.68 -15.49 18.60
CA ASP A 19 -20.42 -16.01 18.02
C ASP A 19 -20.21 -15.58 16.56
N PHE A 20 -21.30 -15.36 15.81
CA PHE A 20 -21.24 -14.91 14.42
C PHE A 20 -20.93 -13.40 14.29
N TYR A 21 -21.51 -12.57 15.17
CA TYR A 21 -21.26 -11.12 15.17
C TYR A 21 -19.81 -10.80 15.57
N ASP A 22 -19.28 -11.44 16.62
CA ASP A 22 -17.89 -11.22 17.06
C ASP A 22 -16.87 -11.62 15.98
N LYS A 23 -17.16 -12.69 15.22
CA LYS A 23 -16.30 -13.15 14.13
C LYS A 23 -16.24 -12.18 12.95
N ILE A 24 -17.35 -11.49 12.64
CA ILE A 24 -17.40 -10.51 11.56
C ILE A 24 -16.59 -9.25 11.91
N ASP A 25 -16.72 -8.73 13.13
CA ASP A 25 -15.95 -7.56 13.55
C ASP A 25 -14.45 -7.88 13.72
N PHE A 26 -14.11 -9.11 14.10
CA PHE A 26 -12.72 -9.57 14.15
C PHE A 26 -12.09 -9.69 12.75
N ASP A 27 -12.78 -10.27 11.75
CA ASP A 27 -12.25 -10.34 10.37
C ASP A 27 -12.10 -8.94 9.74
N LYS A 28 -13.06 -8.04 10.01
CA LYS A 28 -12.99 -6.65 9.54
C LYS A 28 -11.85 -5.87 10.20
N SER A 29 -11.61 -6.07 11.49
CA SER A 29 -10.51 -5.42 12.21
C SER A 29 -9.14 -5.98 11.81
N ILE A 30 -9.01 -7.30 11.56
CA ILE A 30 -7.78 -7.91 11.01
C ILE A 30 -7.47 -7.36 9.63
N LYS A 31 -8.46 -7.29 8.72
CA LYS A 31 -8.24 -6.73 7.39
C LYS A 31 -7.77 -5.28 7.45
N LYS A 32 -8.37 -4.47 8.33
CA LYS A 32 -7.99 -3.07 8.52
C LYS A 32 -6.60 -2.92 9.17
N ALA A 33 -6.24 -3.79 10.12
CA ALA A 33 -4.93 -3.80 10.75
C ALA A 33 -3.81 -4.24 9.78
N ASN A 34 -4.11 -5.18 8.87
CA ASN A 34 -3.17 -5.60 7.83
C ASN A 34 -2.96 -4.55 6.75
N GLU A 35 -3.98 -3.74 6.44
CA GLU A 35 -3.87 -2.64 5.46
C GLU A 35 -3.03 -1.47 6.00
N VAL A 36 -3.12 -1.17 7.30
CA VAL A 36 -2.31 -0.12 7.97
C VAL A 36 -0.86 -0.56 8.22
N ASN A 37 -0.58 -1.88 8.28
CA ASN A 37 0.76 -2.43 8.54
C ASN A 37 1.49 -2.93 7.29
N ARG A 38 1.23 -2.37 6.10
CA ARG A 38 2.21 -2.53 5.01
C ARG A 38 3.48 -1.81 5.42
N LYS A 39 4.49 -2.59 5.80
CA LYS A 39 5.82 -2.08 6.11
C LYS A 39 6.34 -1.34 4.88
N LYS A 40 6.52 -0.04 5.03
CA LYS A 40 7.19 0.74 4.00
C LYS A 40 8.63 0.27 3.88
N TYR A 41 9.12 0.12 2.65
CA TYR A 41 10.51 -0.27 2.40
C TYR A 41 11.16 0.67 1.40
N LEU A 42 12.47 0.83 1.54
CA LEU A 42 13.28 1.61 0.59
C LEU A 42 13.77 0.69 -0.51
N THR A 43 13.54 1.10 -1.75
CA THR A 43 14.05 0.43 -2.95
C THR A 43 15.11 1.30 -3.59
N GLU A 44 16.27 0.72 -3.88
CA GLU A 44 17.30 1.40 -4.66
C GLU A 44 16.93 1.38 -6.13
N CYS A 45 16.95 2.54 -6.77
CA CYS A 45 16.65 2.69 -8.19
C CYS A 45 17.87 3.24 -8.92
N GLU A 46 18.31 2.53 -9.96
CA GLU A 46 19.51 2.87 -10.72
C GLU A 46 19.16 3.77 -11.91
N LEU A 47 19.98 4.79 -12.15
CA LEU A 47 19.83 5.66 -13.32
C LEU A 47 20.07 4.85 -14.60
N PHE A 48 19.08 4.80 -15.49
CA PHE A 48 19.20 4.12 -16.78
C PHE A 48 19.12 5.06 -17.98
N ASN A 49 18.54 6.25 -17.81
CA ASN A 49 18.47 7.23 -18.89
C ASN A 49 18.44 8.67 -18.35
N GLU A 50 19.01 9.59 -19.14
CA GLU A 50 19.01 11.02 -18.88
C GLU A 50 18.63 11.76 -20.16
N VAL A 51 17.68 12.69 -20.05
CA VAL A 51 17.25 13.56 -21.16
C VAL A 51 17.42 15.01 -20.73
N ILE A 52 18.12 15.79 -21.54
CA ILE A 52 18.32 17.22 -21.31
C ILE A 52 17.53 18.00 -22.35
N ASP A 53 16.50 18.73 -21.92
CA ASP A 53 15.77 19.63 -22.80
C ASP A 53 16.37 21.06 -22.72
N ARG A 54 16.95 21.51 -23.83
CA ARG A 54 17.53 22.86 -23.97
C ARG A 54 16.63 23.83 -24.72
N SER A 55 15.42 23.41 -25.07
CA SER A 55 14.48 24.23 -25.85
C SER A 55 13.75 25.27 -24.99
N ILE A 56 13.67 25.05 -23.67
CA ILE A 56 12.97 25.90 -22.70
C ILE A 56 14.01 26.69 -21.89
N LYS A 57 13.75 27.97 -21.62
CA LYS A 57 14.66 28.88 -20.92
C LYS A 57 14.93 28.43 -19.47
N ASP A 58 13.95 27.78 -18.84
CA ASP A 58 14.10 27.03 -17.60
C ASP A 58 14.41 25.57 -17.96
N SER A 59 15.63 25.35 -18.44
CA SER A 59 16.08 24.05 -18.94
C SER A 59 16.02 22.98 -17.86
N GLU A 60 15.23 21.93 -18.12
CA GLU A 60 15.04 20.79 -17.24
C GLU A 60 15.89 19.60 -17.70
N ARG A 61 16.50 18.92 -16.73
CA ARG A 61 17.13 17.61 -16.87
C ARG A 61 16.19 16.57 -16.29
N GLN A 62 15.82 15.60 -17.11
CA GLN A 62 14.94 14.49 -16.74
C GLN A 62 15.79 13.25 -16.48
N CYS A 63 15.73 12.74 -15.25
CA CYS A 63 16.47 11.57 -14.79
C CYS A 63 15.50 10.39 -14.67
N TYR A 64 15.78 9.30 -15.37
CA TYR A 64 14.96 8.09 -15.36
C TYR A 64 15.67 6.98 -14.60
N TYR A 65 15.04 6.50 -13.53
CA TYR A 65 15.56 5.47 -12.64
C TYR A 65 14.75 4.19 -12.76
N ASN A 66 15.43 3.04 -12.78
CA ASN A 66 14.82 1.71 -12.79
C ASN A 66 14.84 1.16 -11.37
N CYS A 67 13.66 0.89 -10.82
CA CYS A 67 13.49 0.41 -9.44
C CYS A 67 13.25 -1.11 -9.37
N GLY A 68 13.48 -1.84 -10.46
CA GLY A 68 13.17 -3.27 -10.57
C GLY A 68 11.71 -3.53 -10.97
N GLU A 69 11.38 -4.79 -11.26
CA GLU A 69 10.02 -5.25 -11.62
C GLU A 69 9.32 -4.48 -12.76
N ASN A 70 10.10 -3.96 -13.73
CA ASN A 70 9.63 -3.09 -14.81
C ASN A 70 9.04 -1.75 -14.34
N ASP A 71 9.39 -1.30 -13.14
CA ASP A 71 8.98 -0.01 -12.61
C ASP A 71 10.07 1.04 -12.81
N SER A 72 9.65 2.25 -13.16
CA SER A 72 10.55 3.36 -13.45
C SER A 72 10.04 4.66 -12.85
N VAL A 73 10.95 5.41 -12.24
CA VAL A 73 10.69 6.72 -11.66
C VAL A 73 11.36 7.79 -12.50
N ARG A 74 10.65 8.89 -12.76
CA ARG A 74 11.19 10.08 -13.41
C ARG A 74 11.35 11.19 -12.39
N VAL A 75 12.53 11.79 -12.34
CA VAL A 75 12.85 12.96 -11.52
C VAL A 75 13.30 14.08 -12.43
N ASP A 76 12.62 15.22 -12.37
CA ASP A 76 12.99 16.43 -13.10
C ASP A 76 13.82 17.34 -12.19
N THR A 77 14.92 17.84 -12.71
CA THR A 77 15.82 18.76 -12.01
C THR A 77 16.27 19.89 -12.93
N SER A 78 16.82 20.97 -12.36
CA SER A 78 17.45 22.02 -13.19
C SER A 78 18.69 21.45 -13.90
N ILE A 79 18.98 21.95 -15.11
CA ILE A 79 20.13 21.52 -15.91
C ILE A 79 21.47 21.58 -15.18
N GLU A 80 21.59 22.47 -14.19
CA GLU A 80 22.78 22.67 -13.35
C GLU A 80 23.06 21.49 -12.43
N TYR A 81 22.05 20.69 -12.10
CA TYR A 81 22.18 19.52 -11.25
C TYR A 81 22.22 18.25 -12.09
N ILE A 82 23.25 17.45 -11.89
CA ILE A 82 23.44 16.17 -12.58
C ILE A 82 22.55 15.12 -11.93
N CYS A 83 22.04 14.18 -12.74
CA CYS A 83 21.33 13.01 -12.20
C CYS A 83 22.23 12.23 -11.24
N GLN A 84 21.69 11.82 -10.11
CA GLN A 84 22.41 10.92 -9.21
C GLN A 84 22.50 9.53 -9.87
N PRO A 85 23.56 8.76 -9.61
CA PRO A 85 23.68 7.41 -10.18
C PRO A 85 22.59 6.47 -9.65
N PHE A 86 22.08 6.71 -8.44
CA PHE A 86 20.97 5.98 -7.84
C PHE A 86 20.15 6.90 -6.93
N ILE A 87 18.90 6.50 -6.67
CA ILE A 87 18.01 7.10 -5.66
C ILE A 87 17.40 6.01 -4.77
N LEU A 88 16.86 6.42 -3.62
CA LEU A 88 16.06 5.55 -2.75
C LEU A 88 14.61 5.99 -2.80
N GLU A 89 13.72 5.09 -3.23
CA GLU A 89 12.28 5.32 -3.32
C GLU A 89 11.55 4.58 -2.18
N GLU A 90 10.65 5.26 -1.47
CA GLU A 90 9.83 4.66 -0.41
C GLU A 90 8.56 4.03 -1.02
N ARG A 91 8.28 2.76 -0.73
CA ARG A 91 7.10 2.01 -1.22
C ARG A 91 6.22 1.48 -0.10
#